data_AF-A0A2E6BZ98-F1
#
_entry.id   AF-A0A2E6BZ98-F1
#
_cell.length_a   1.000
_cell.length_b   1.000
_cell.length_c   1.000
_cell.angle_alpha   90.00
_cell.angle_beta   90.00
_cell.angle_gamma   90.00
#
_symmetry.space_group_name_H-M   'P 1'
#
loop_
_entity.id
_entity.type
_entity.pdbx_description
1 polymer ?
#
loop_
_entity_poly.entity_id
_entity_poly.type
_entity_poly.pdbx_seq_one_letter_code
_entity_poly.pdbx_strand_id
1 'polypeptide(L)'
;MKWLNKEFLGRRKNRPSSPDEDAKKALERARRAGRINNQKKKNNATDDEHCLKEAMEIVDSGVGKEYDTGQRTVPSKIIPKTDRSDRPGEDREFMDRFKAEEEIRKTGLELSTPNVEKIIGERKAKREELDELLSSVDELINDDYE
;
A
#
# COMPACT_ATOMS: atom_id res chain seq x y z
N MET A 1 68.61 -32.17 -19.09
CA MET A 1 67.29 -32.63 -18.58
C MET A 1 66.47 -31.38 -18.26
N LYS A 2 65.50 -30.93 -19.09
CA LYS A 2 64.03 -31.17 -18.95
C LYS A 2 63.70 -31.49 -17.48
N TRP A 3 62.94 -30.69 -16.73
CA TRP A 3 61.48 -30.53 -16.80
C TRP A 3 61.04 -29.09 -16.46
N LEU A 4 60.52 -28.34 -17.45
CA LEU A 4 59.59 -27.23 -17.16
C LEU A 4 58.19 -27.81 -17.23
N ASN A 5 57.46 -27.82 -16.10
CA ASN A 5 56.10 -28.29 -16.03
C ASN A 5 55.19 -27.42 -16.92
N LYS A 6 54.73 -28.01 -18.04
CA LYS A 6 53.71 -27.45 -18.95
C LYS A 6 52.34 -27.22 -18.28
N GLU A 7 52.18 -27.62 -17.02
CA GLU A 7 50.93 -27.47 -16.27
C GLU A 7 50.69 -26.06 -15.72
N PHE A 8 51.74 -25.23 -15.59
CA PHE A 8 51.55 -23.86 -15.09
C PHE A 8 50.86 -22.94 -16.11
N LEU A 9 50.86 -23.30 -17.39
CA LEU A 9 50.21 -22.53 -18.47
C LEU A 9 48.80 -23.06 -18.83
N GLY A 10 48.29 -24.07 -18.11
CA GLY A 10 47.05 -24.80 -18.48
C GLY A 10 45.73 -24.27 -17.89
N ARG A 11 45.74 -23.30 -16.96
CA ARG A 11 44.49 -22.79 -16.33
C ARG A 11 44.14 -21.36 -16.76
N ARG A 12 43.92 -21.17 -18.06
CA ARG A 12 43.21 -20.01 -18.62
C ARG A 12 42.08 -20.46 -19.56
N LYS A 13 41.17 -21.29 -19.07
CA LYS A 13 39.84 -21.43 -19.66
C LYS A 13 38.84 -21.36 -18.49
N ASN A 14 37.95 -20.37 -18.55
CA ASN A 14 37.01 -19.92 -17.52
C ASN A 14 37.57 -18.86 -16.56
N ARG A 15 37.79 -17.64 -17.07
CA ARG A 15 37.44 -16.47 -16.26
C ARG A 15 35.91 -16.51 -16.10
N PRO A 16 35.34 -16.33 -14.89
CA PRO A 16 33.91 -16.11 -14.77
C PRO A 16 33.57 -14.93 -15.69
N SER A 17 32.49 -15.07 -16.46
CA SER A 17 32.07 -13.99 -17.33
C SER A 17 31.79 -12.75 -16.47
N SER A 18 31.96 -11.55 -17.02
CA SER A 18 31.58 -10.33 -16.30
C SER A 18 30.14 -10.50 -15.78
N PRO A 19 29.81 -10.06 -14.55
CA PRO A 19 28.46 -10.18 -13.99
C PRO A 19 27.34 -9.75 -14.96
N ASP A 20 27.63 -8.78 -15.83
CA ASP A 20 26.74 -8.31 -16.90
C ASP A 20 26.44 -9.33 -18.00
N GLU A 21 27.41 -10.16 -18.37
CA GLU A 21 27.22 -11.17 -19.42
C GLU A 21 26.42 -12.37 -18.91
N ASP A 22 26.63 -12.76 -17.65
CA ASP A 22 25.80 -13.75 -16.98
C ASP A 22 24.36 -13.24 -16.76
N ALA A 23 24.20 -11.96 -16.44
CA ALA A 23 22.89 -11.31 -16.35
C ALA A 23 22.15 -11.32 -17.69
N LYS A 24 22.81 -10.95 -18.80
CA LYS A 24 22.22 -11.00 -20.15
C LYS A 24 21.80 -12.41 -20.54
N LYS A 25 22.62 -13.41 -20.24
CA LYS A 25 22.35 -14.82 -20.56
C LYS A 25 21.20 -15.40 -19.74
N ALA A 26 21.08 -15.01 -18.47
CA ALA A 26 19.95 -15.36 -17.62
C ALA A 26 18.63 -14.76 -18.16
N LEU A 27 18.67 -13.51 -18.61
CA LEU A 27 17.51 -12.79 -19.15
C LEU A 27 17.04 -13.39 -20.49
N GLU A 28 17.96 -13.82 -21.35
CA GLU A 28 17.64 -14.53 -22.60
C GLU A 28 16.99 -15.90 -22.33
N ARG A 29 17.49 -16.65 -21.33
CA ARG A 29 16.88 -17.91 -20.88
C ARG A 29 15.46 -17.73 -20.37
N ALA A 30 15.21 -16.70 -19.56
CA ALA A 30 13.88 -16.37 -19.06
C ALA A 30 12.91 -16.04 -20.21
N ARG A 31 13.36 -15.27 -21.21
CA ARG A 31 12.55 -14.94 -22.40
C ARG A 31 12.17 -16.18 -23.23
N ARG A 32 13.05 -17.17 -23.34
CA ARG A 32 12.74 -18.44 -24.05
C ARG A 32 11.76 -19.32 -23.27
N ALA A 33 11.90 -19.41 -21.94
CA ALA A 33 11.03 -20.22 -21.10
C ALA A 33 9.57 -19.71 -21.07
N GLY A 34 9.35 -18.39 -21.08
CA GLY A 34 8.01 -17.80 -21.07
C GLY A 34 7.17 -18.08 -22.33
N ARG A 35 7.79 -18.41 -23.47
CA ARG A 35 7.07 -18.68 -24.73
C ARG A 35 6.46 -20.08 -24.81
N ILE A 36 7.04 -21.06 -24.12
CA ILE A 36 6.71 -22.48 -24.31
C ILE A 36 5.46 -22.88 -23.49
N ASN A 37 5.11 -22.15 -22.43
CA ASN A 37 4.02 -22.53 -21.52
C ASN A 37 2.62 -22.05 -21.90
N ASN A 38 2.47 -21.17 -22.90
CA ASN A 38 1.15 -20.65 -23.29
C ASN A 38 0.39 -21.56 -24.27
N GLN A 39 1.07 -22.46 -24.97
CA GLN A 39 0.44 -23.36 -25.95
C GLN A 39 -0.19 -24.61 -25.33
N LYS A 40 0.23 -25.05 -24.14
CA LYS A 40 -0.28 -26.28 -23.50
C LYS A 40 -1.55 -26.10 -22.67
N LYS A 41 -2.07 -24.87 -22.50
CA LYS A 41 -3.28 -24.60 -21.70
C LYS A 41 -4.60 -24.61 -22.49
N LYS A 42 -4.61 -24.98 -23.77
CA LYS A 42 -5.81 -24.91 -24.64
C LYS A 42 -6.53 -26.24 -24.89
N ASN A 43 -6.18 -27.33 -24.19
CA ASN A 43 -6.68 -28.67 -24.55
C ASN A 43 -7.73 -29.28 -23.62
N ASN A 44 -8.31 -28.52 -22.68
CA ASN A 44 -9.41 -29.01 -21.84
C ASN A 44 -10.72 -28.24 -22.11
N ALA A 45 -11.05 -28.05 -23.39
CA ALA A 45 -12.30 -27.42 -23.83
C ALA A 45 -13.41 -28.49 -24.01
N THR A 46 -13.74 -29.21 -22.95
CA THR A 46 -14.85 -30.17 -22.94
C THR A 46 -15.91 -29.89 -21.87
N ASP A 47 -15.77 -28.81 -21.11
CA ASP A 47 -16.74 -28.40 -20.08
C ASP A 47 -17.55 -27.15 -20.48
N ASP A 48 -17.52 -26.78 -21.77
CA ASP A 48 -18.10 -25.52 -22.24
C ASP A 48 -19.64 -25.49 -22.10
N GLU A 49 -20.34 -26.61 -22.29
CA GLU A 49 -21.81 -26.66 -22.17
C GLU A 49 -22.32 -26.63 -20.72
N HIS A 50 -21.60 -27.30 -19.81
CA HIS A 50 -21.93 -27.26 -18.38
C HIS A 50 -21.64 -25.88 -17.80
N CYS A 51 -20.50 -25.29 -18.19
CA CYS A 51 -20.12 -23.93 -17.82
C CYS A 51 -21.11 -22.90 -18.38
N LEU A 52 -21.61 -23.07 -19.61
CA LEU A 52 -22.64 -22.18 -20.18
C LEU A 52 -23.98 -22.30 -19.43
N LYS A 53 -24.43 -23.52 -19.12
CA LYS A 53 -25.68 -23.73 -18.37
C LYS A 53 -25.60 -23.18 -16.95
N GLU A 54 -24.49 -23.41 -16.26
CA GLU A 54 -24.23 -22.88 -14.93
C GLU A 54 -24.17 -21.35 -14.94
N ALA A 55 -23.50 -20.75 -15.94
CA ALA A 55 -23.47 -19.30 -16.10
C ALA A 55 -24.85 -18.72 -16.40
N MET A 56 -25.65 -19.41 -17.22
CA MET A 56 -27.01 -18.99 -17.56
C MET A 56 -27.96 -19.12 -16.36
N GLU A 57 -27.81 -20.16 -15.54
CA GLU A 57 -28.55 -20.35 -14.28
C GLU A 57 -28.20 -19.29 -13.23
N ILE A 58 -26.93 -18.88 -13.14
CA ILE A 58 -26.50 -17.77 -12.26
C ILE A 58 -27.12 -16.44 -12.69
N VAL A 59 -27.26 -16.20 -14.00
CA VAL A 59 -27.90 -15.00 -14.55
C VAL A 59 -29.43 -15.04 -14.34
N ASP A 60 -30.07 -16.17 -14.63
CA ASP A 60 -31.53 -16.35 -14.53
C ASP A 60 -32.03 -16.40 -13.09
N SER A 61 -31.21 -16.88 -12.16
CA SER A 61 -31.55 -16.90 -10.73
C SER A 61 -31.65 -15.49 -10.11
N GLY A 62 -31.29 -14.44 -10.84
CA GLY A 62 -31.27 -13.07 -10.33
C GLY A 62 -30.26 -12.87 -9.20
N VAL A 63 -29.41 -13.88 -8.93
CA VAL A 63 -28.33 -13.85 -7.94
C VAL A 63 -27.05 -13.27 -8.56
N GLY A 64 -27.21 -12.43 -9.59
CA GLY A 64 -26.37 -11.27 -9.69
C GLY A 64 -26.63 -10.44 -8.45
N LYS A 65 -26.03 -10.84 -7.30
CA LYS A 65 -25.94 -9.99 -6.13
C LYS A 65 -25.54 -8.64 -6.70
N GLU A 66 -26.37 -7.64 -6.49
CA GLU A 66 -25.95 -6.25 -6.58
C GLU A 66 -24.78 -6.16 -5.59
N TYR A 67 -23.59 -6.50 -6.08
CA TYR A 67 -22.37 -6.14 -5.40
C TYR A 67 -22.48 -4.64 -5.42
N ASP A 68 -22.73 -4.07 -4.25
CA ASP A 68 -22.81 -2.64 -4.07
C ASP A 68 -21.38 -2.10 -4.25
N THR A 69 -20.95 -2.09 -5.50
CA THR A 69 -19.59 -1.79 -5.92
C THR A 69 -19.42 -0.29 -5.73
N GLY A 70 -18.85 0.08 -4.60
CA GLY A 70 -18.70 1.48 -4.20
C GLY A 70 -19.09 1.74 -2.77
N GLN A 71 -19.84 0.84 -2.12
CA GLN A 71 -20.13 1.01 -0.71
C GLN A 71 -18.90 0.79 0.16
N ARG A 72 -18.69 1.74 1.09
CA ARG A 72 -17.62 1.66 2.07
C ARG A 72 -17.98 0.55 3.04
N THR A 73 -17.11 -0.45 3.16
CA THR A 73 -17.29 -1.52 4.15
C THR A 73 -17.31 -0.94 5.56
N VAL A 74 -18.45 -1.09 6.24
CA VAL A 74 -18.57 -0.84 7.68
C VAL A 74 -17.94 -2.02 8.43
N PRO A 75 -17.00 -1.79 9.35
CA PRO A 75 -16.39 -2.88 10.10
C PRO A 75 -17.44 -3.55 10.99
N SER A 76 -17.37 -4.88 11.10
CA SER A 76 -18.30 -5.66 11.93
C SER A 76 -18.15 -5.44 13.43
N LYS A 77 -17.06 -4.81 13.85
CA LYS A 77 -16.73 -4.50 15.25
C LYS A 77 -16.13 -3.10 15.33
N ILE A 78 -16.39 -2.43 16.45
CA ILE A 78 -15.75 -1.17 16.79
C ILE A 78 -14.23 -1.37 16.84
N ILE A 79 -13.49 -0.56 16.10
CA ILE A 79 -12.03 -0.59 16.09
C ILE A 79 -11.55 0.18 17.33
N PRO A 80 -10.81 -0.46 18.25
CA PRO A 80 -10.32 0.23 19.44
C PRO A 80 -9.30 1.31 19.05
N LYS A 81 -9.38 2.47 19.71
CA LYS A 81 -8.35 3.49 19.59
C LYS A 81 -7.03 2.92 20.12
N THR A 82 -6.01 2.90 19.28
CA THR A 82 -4.64 2.51 19.68
C THR A 82 -3.89 3.74 20.10
N ASP A 83 -3.08 3.63 21.15
CA ASP A 83 -2.10 4.67 21.48
C ASP A 83 -1.04 4.78 20.38
N ARG A 84 -0.70 6.01 20.00
CA ARG A 84 0.23 6.35 18.92
C ARG A 84 1.29 7.36 19.35
N SER A 85 1.36 7.72 20.64
CA SER A 85 2.33 8.67 21.18
C SER A 85 3.78 8.26 20.88
N ASP A 86 4.07 6.96 20.92
CA ASP A 86 5.43 6.45 20.73
C ASP A 86 5.86 6.43 19.25
N ARG A 87 4.94 6.69 18.32
CA ARG A 87 5.25 6.69 16.89
C ARG A 87 5.64 8.10 16.44
N PRO A 88 6.87 8.28 15.93
CA PRO A 88 7.31 9.58 15.48
C PRO A 88 6.42 10.09 14.33
N GLY A 89 5.88 11.29 14.48
CA GLY A 89 4.99 11.92 13.50
C GLY A 89 3.51 11.56 13.62
N GLU A 90 3.13 10.57 14.45
CA GLU A 90 1.73 10.29 14.77
C GLU A 90 1.30 10.91 16.11
N ASP A 91 2.25 11.26 16.98
CA ASP A 91 1.96 11.99 18.23
C ASP A 91 1.45 13.39 17.92
N ARG A 92 0.13 13.54 18.08
CA ARG A 92 -0.59 14.77 17.81
C ARG A 92 -0.27 15.86 18.82
N GLU A 93 -0.06 15.51 20.10
CA GLU A 93 0.24 16.49 21.15
C GLU A 93 1.63 17.07 20.98
N PHE A 94 2.59 16.22 20.58
CA PHE A 94 3.91 16.69 20.21
C PHE A 94 3.88 17.62 18.99
N MET A 95 3.11 17.25 17.95
CA MET A 95 3.00 18.08 16.74
C MET A 95 2.34 19.44 17.02
N ASP A 96 1.32 19.48 17.89
CA ASP A 96 0.70 20.75 18.29
C ASP A 96 1.69 21.64 19.06
N ARG A 97 2.48 21.08 19.99
CA ARG A 97 3.55 21.80 20.69
C ARG A 97 4.59 22.35 19.73
N PHE A 98 5.10 21.50 18.84
CA PHE A 98 6.09 21.89 17.84
C PHE A 98 5.58 23.01 16.93
N LYS A 99 4.34 22.91 16.46
CA LYS A 99 3.72 23.94 15.60
C LYS A 99 3.49 25.24 16.35
N ALA A 100 3.06 25.18 17.60
CA ALA A 100 2.89 26.37 18.43
C ALA A 100 4.23 27.09 18.69
N GLU A 101 5.30 26.35 19.00
CA GLU A 101 6.64 26.93 19.11
C GLU A 101 7.12 27.54 17.80
N GLU A 102 6.89 26.86 16.67
CA GLU A 102 7.24 27.36 15.34
C GLU A 102 6.52 28.69 15.04
N GLU A 103 5.25 28.81 15.39
CA GLU A 103 4.44 30.02 15.21
C GLU A 103 4.92 31.18 16.10
N ILE A 104 5.29 30.91 17.37
CA ILE A 104 5.87 31.92 18.27
C ILE A 104 7.21 32.43 17.74
N ARG A 105 8.08 31.51 17.27
CA ARG A 105 9.36 31.89 16.66
C ARG A 105 9.18 32.73 15.41
N LYS A 106 8.18 32.41 14.57
CA LYS A 106 7.85 33.18 13.37
C LYS A 106 7.30 34.57 13.68
N THR A 107 6.48 34.68 14.72
CA THR A 107 5.88 35.96 15.15
C THR A 107 6.87 36.84 15.94
N GLY A 108 8.04 36.32 16.30
CA GLY A 108 9.08 37.05 17.04
C GLY A 108 8.70 37.30 18.50
N LEU A 109 7.68 36.60 19.01
CA LEU A 109 7.26 36.65 20.40
C LEU A 109 8.21 35.83 21.27
N GLU A 110 8.26 36.16 22.56
CA GLU A 110 9.02 35.37 23.53
C GLU A 110 8.44 33.96 23.65
N LEU A 111 9.32 32.97 23.52
CA LEU A 111 9.03 31.56 23.78
C LEU A 111 8.76 31.36 25.27
N SER A 112 7.48 31.48 25.62
CA SER A 112 6.98 31.29 26.97
C SER A 112 5.91 30.21 26.97
N THR A 113 5.88 29.37 28.01
CA THR A 113 4.90 28.29 28.18
C THR A 113 3.45 28.76 28.03
N PRO A 114 2.98 29.88 28.63
CA PRO A 114 1.61 30.38 28.43
C PRO A 114 1.28 30.72 26.98
N ASN A 115 2.24 31.25 26.21
CA ASN A 115 2.01 31.59 24.80
C ASN A 115 1.85 30.33 23.95
N VAL A 116 2.65 29.29 24.23
CA VAL A 116 2.57 27.99 23.55
C VAL A 116 1.22 27.34 23.86
N GLU A 117 0.83 27.29 25.13
CA GLU A 117 -0.44 26.69 25.58
C GLU A 117 -1.65 27.41 24.98
N LYS A 118 -1.62 28.74 24.86
CA LYS A 118 -2.68 29.50 24.22
C LYS A 118 -2.90 29.06 22.77
N ILE A 119 -1.82 28.97 21.98
CA ILE A 119 -1.90 28.54 20.57
C ILE A 119 -2.38 27.10 20.47
N ILE A 120 -1.90 26.20 21.33
CA ILE A 120 -2.38 24.81 21.39
C ILE A 120 -3.88 24.77 21.70
N GLY A 121 -4.35 25.59 22.65
CA GLY A 121 -5.76 25.71 23.00
C GLY A 121 -6.61 26.17 21.82
N GLU A 122 -6.17 27.20 21.10
CA GLU A 122 -6.85 27.67 19.88
C GLU A 122 -6.92 26.59 18.80
N ARG A 123 -5.85 25.78 18.63
CA ARG A 123 -5.85 24.65 17.70
C ARG A 123 -6.80 23.53 18.13
N LYS A 124 -6.92 23.27 19.43
CA LYS A 124 -7.88 22.29 19.97
C LYS A 124 -9.31 22.76 19.74
N ALA A 125 -9.62 24.00 20.08
CA ALA A 125 -10.95 24.59 19.89
C ALA A 125 -11.40 24.55 18.41
N LYS A 126 -10.52 24.93 17.47
CA LYS A 126 -10.82 24.85 16.02
C LYS A 126 -11.15 23.44 15.54
N ARG A 127 -10.62 22.41 16.21
CA ARG A 127 -10.91 21.01 15.86
C ARG A 127 -12.23 20.56 16.45
N GLU A 128 -12.53 20.94 17.68
CA GLU A 128 -13.82 20.66 18.30
C GLU A 128 -14.95 21.29 17.49
N GLU A 129 -14.79 22.54 17.05
CA GLU A 129 -15.74 23.21 16.16
C GLU A 129 -15.91 22.47 14.83
N LEU A 130 -14.81 21.99 14.23
CA LEU A 130 -14.88 21.22 12.99
C LEU A 130 -15.57 19.86 13.19
N ASP A 131 -15.30 19.18 14.29
CA ASP A 131 -15.91 17.89 14.61
C ASP A 131 -17.42 18.05 14.86
N GLU A 132 -17.85 19.14 15.51
CA GLU A 132 -19.26 19.49 15.69
C GLU A 132 -19.95 19.78 14.35
N LEU A 133 -19.33 20.60 13.49
CA LEU A 133 -19.83 20.86 12.15
C LEU A 133 -19.95 19.58 11.32
N LEU A 134 -18.96 18.68 11.38
CA LEU A 134 -19.00 17.39 10.68
C LEU A 134 -20.11 16.49 11.22
N SER A 135 -20.34 16.47 12.53
CA SER A 135 -21.45 15.72 13.14
C SER A 135 -22.80 16.20 12.60
N SER A 136 -23.01 17.52 12.52
CA SER A 136 -24.25 18.08 11.98
C SER A 136 -24.47 17.74 10.50
N VAL A 137 -23.40 17.62 9.71
CA VAL A 137 -23.48 17.20 8.31
C VAL A 137 -23.80 15.70 8.22
N ASP A 138 -23.23 14.88 9.09
CA ASP A 138 -23.50 13.44 9.15
C ASP A 138 -24.96 13.18 9.55
N GLU A 139 -25.50 13.93 10.52
CA GLU A 139 -26.92 13.91 10.88
C GLU A 139 -27.80 14.26 9.67
N LEU A 140 -27.51 15.34 8.95
CA LEU A 140 -28.28 15.75 7.77
C LEU A 140 -28.28 14.69 6.65
N ILE A 141 -27.14 14.05 6.42
CA ILE A 141 -27.02 13.01 5.38
C ILE A 141 -27.81 11.77 5.80
N ASN A 142 -27.76 11.39 7.07
CA ASN A 142 -28.45 10.19 7.56
C ASN A 142 -29.98 10.38 7.62
N ASP A 143 -30.48 11.59 7.88
CA ASP A 143 -31.91 11.90 7.85
C ASP A 143 -32.55 11.72 6.46
N ASP A 144 -31.79 11.91 5.37
CA ASP A 144 -32.27 11.71 3.99
C ASP A 144 -32.38 10.21 3.58
N TYR A 145 -31.92 9.28 4.43
CA TYR A 145 -31.92 7.83 4.18
C TYR A 145 -32.90 7.01 5.06
N GLU A 146 -33.77 7.66 5.85
CA GLU A 146 -34.97 7.03 6.46
C GLU A 146 -36.20 7.07 5.54
#